data_AF-A0A4S3MBK7-F1
#
_entry.id   AF-A0A4S3MBK7-F1
#
_cell.length_a   1.000
_cell.length_b   1.000
_cell.length_c   1.000
_cell.angle_alpha   90.00
_cell.angle_beta   90.00
_cell.angle_gamma   90.00
#
_symmetry.space_group_name_H-M   'P 1'
#
loop_
_entity.id
_entity.type
_entity.pdbx_description
1 polymer ?
#
loop_
_entity_poly.entity_id
_entity_poly.type
_entity_poly.pdbx_seq_one_letter_code
_entity_poly.pdbx_strand_id
1 'polypeptide(L)' 'MASELILRVVILFLIGMAVLAMFGKLRLPGQKKLQSHRCPNCGRFRIGKGQCPCRKGER' A
#
# COMPACT_ATOMS: atom_id res chain seq x y z
N MET A 1 -26.04 -10.39 30.59
CA MET A 1 -25.34 -11.54 29.96
C MET A 1 -25.02 -11.31 28.48
N ALA A 2 -25.91 -10.71 27.68
CA ALA A 2 -25.67 -10.50 26.23
C ALA A 2 -24.52 -9.51 25.90
N SER A 3 -24.32 -8.47 26.71
CA SER A 3 -23.28 -7.45 26.49
C SER A 3 -21.86 -8.01 26.51
N GLU A 4 -21.59 -9.03 27.33
CA GLU A 4 -20.26 -9.62 27.45
C GLU A 4 -19.84 -10.40 26.19
N LEU A 5 -20.78 -11.15 25.60
CA LEU A 5 -20.53 -11.92 24.39
C LEU A 5 -20.33 -11.00 23.17
N ILE A 6 -21.14 -9.94 23.07
CA ILE A 6 -21.02 -8.96 21.98
C ILE A 6 -19.67 -8.24 22.08
N LEU A 7 -19.27 -7.78 23.28
CA LEU A 7 -17.98 -7.14 23.49
C LEU A 7 -16.81 -8.08 23.16
N ARG A 8 -16.86 -9.35 23.57
CA ARG A 8 -15.82 -10.35 23.24
C ARG A 8 -15.68 -10.55 21.74
N VAL A 9 -16.78 -10.70 21.01
CA VAL A 9 -16.76 -10.91 19.55
C VAL A 9 -16.19 -9.67 18.84
N VAL A 10 -16.62 -8.47 19.22
CA VAL A 10 -16.12 -7.22 18.65
C VAL A 10 -14.61 -7.06 18.91
N ILE A 11 -14.15 -7.33 20.14
CA ILE A 11 -12.73 -7.23 20.50
C ILE A 11 -11.89 -8.24 19.69
N LEU A 12 -12.32 -9.50 19.59
CA LEU A 12 -11.61 -10.52 18.80
C LEU A 12 -11.54 -10.15 17.31
N PHE A 13 -12.62 -9.60 16.76
CA PHE A 13 -12.67 -9.18 15.36
C PHE A 13 -11.73 -7.99 15.08
N LEU A 14 -11.71 -6.99 15.97
CA LEU A 14 -10.82 -5.83 15.85
C LEU A 14 -9.34 -6.23 15.95
N ILE A 15 -8.99 -7.12 16.89
CA ILE A 15 -7.63 -7.65 17.01
C ILE A 15 -7.24 -8.42 15.73
N GLY A 16 -8.13 -9.28 15.22
CA GLY A 16 -7.90 -10.02 13.98
C GLY A 16 -7.63 -9.10 12.79
N MET A 17 -8.46 -8.07 12.60
CA MET A 17 -8.28 -7.07 11.54
C MET A 17 -6.98 -6.28 11.69
N ALA A 18 -6.59 -5.89 12.90
CA ALA A 18 -5.34 -5.18 13.15
C ALA A 18 -4.11 -6.03 12.81
N VAL A 19 -4.12 -7.32 13.20
CA VAL A 19 -3.05 -8.26 12.87
C VAL A 19 -2.97 -8.47 11.36
N LEU A 20 -4.10 -8.71 10.68
CA LEU A 20 -4.15 -8.84 9.22
C LEU A 20 -3.67 -7.58 8.49
N ALA A 21 -3.98 -6.39 9.01
CA ALA A 21 -3.51 -5.13 8.46
C ALA A 21 -2.00 -4.95 8.66
N MET A 22 -1.45 -5.28 9.83
CA MET A 22 -0.02 -5.25 10.09
C MET A 22 0.74 -6.30 9.28
N PHE A 23 0.21 -7.52 9.20
CA PHE A 23 0.74 -8.59 8.34
C PHE A 23 0.66 -8.21 6.87
N GLY A 24 -0.45 -7.61 6.42
CA GLY A 24 -0.61 -7.08 5.08
C GLY A 24 0.39 -5.96 4.79
N LYS A 25 0.65 -5.06 5.74
CA LYS A 25 1.62 -3.98 5.61
C LYS A 25 3.07 -4.49 5.55
N LEU A 26 3.37 -5.63 6.18
CA LEU A 26 4.67 -6.33 6.05
C LEU A 26 4.74 -7.21 4.78
N ARG A 27 3.61 -7.76 4.31
CA ARG A 27 3.47 -8.57 3.08
C ARG A 27 3.09 -7.78 1.83
N LEU A 28 3.11 -6.44 1.84
CA LEU A 28 3.05 -5.64 0.61
C LEU A 28 4.48 -5.25 0.18
N PRO A 29 5.28 -6.17 -0.42
CA PRO A 29 6.46 -5.78 -1.21
C PRO A 29 6.05 -4.94 -2.44
N GLY A 30 4.75 -4.80 -2.70
CA GLY A 30 4.15 -4.04 -3.80
C GLY A 30 4.19 -2.51 -3.66
N GLN A 31 4.42 -1.92 -2.48
CA GLN A 31 4.66 -0.46 -2.42
C GLN A 31 5.93 -0.05 -3.18
N LYS A 32 6.95 -0.93 -3.22
CA LYS A 32 8.13 -0.74 -4.06
C LYS A 32 7.79 -0.86 -5.55
N LYS A 33 6.86 -1.76 -5.94
CA LYS A 33 6.36 -1.83 -7.33
C LYS A 33 5.62 -0.56 -7.75
N LEU A 34 4.84 0.06 -6.86
CA LEU A 34 4.16 1.32 -7.16
C LEU A 34 5.11 2.53 -7.23
N GLN A 35 6.25 2.45 -6.52
CA GLN A 35 7.37 3.39 -6.68
C GLN A 35 8.17 3.13 -7.97
N SER A 36 8.33 1.87 -8.41
CA SER A 36 9.07 1.54 -9.64
C SER A 36 8.34 1.96 -10.92
N HIS A 37 7.04 2.25 -10.85
CA HIS A 37 6.29 2.88 -11.93
C HIS A 37 6.45 4.42 -11.94
N ARG A 38 7.25 5.03 -11.07
CA ARG A 38 7.54 6.48 -11.11
C ARG A 38 8.92 6.75 -11.75
N CYS A 39 9.08 7.85 -12.50
CA CYS A 39 10.38 8.33 -12.98
C CYS A 39 11.21 8.70 -11.74
N PRO A 40 12.40 8.08 -11.51
CA PRO A 40 13.22 8.40 -10.35
C PRO A 40 13.77 9.84 -10.38
N ASN A 41 13.79 10.47 -11.54
CA ASN A 41 14.32 11.82 -11.74
C ASN A 41 13.27 12.93 -11.43
N CYS A 42 11.98 12.69 -11.74
CA CYS A 42 10.92 13.70 -11.53
C CYS A 42 9.74 13.25 -10.65
N GLY A 43 9.74 12.01 -10.15
CA GLY A 43 8.68 11.44 -9.32
C GLY A 43 7.35 11.15 -10.04
N ARG A 44 7.17 11.54 -11.31
CA ARG A 44 5.94 11.33 -12.08
C ARG A 44 5.72 9.87 -12.44
N PHE A 45 4.48 9.41 -12.49
CA PHE A 45 4.14 8.07 -12.98
C PHE A 45 4.51 7.90 -14.46
N ARG A 46 5.20 6.80 -14.79
CA ARG A 46 5.50 6.35 -16.16
C ARG A 46 4.22 5.80 -16.78
N ILE A 47 3.47 6.67 -17.44
CA ILE A 47 2.27 6.31 -18.20
C ILE A 47 2.71 5.84 -19.58
N GLY A 48 2.57 4.54 -19.86
CA GLY A 48 2.96 3.92 -21.14
C GLY A 48 4.42 3.41 -21.22
N LYS A 49 4.79 2.78 -22.34
CA LYS A 49 6.14 2.24 -22.61
C LYS A 49 7.14 3.31 -23.11
N GLY A 50 6.74 4.58 -23.10
CA GLY A 50 7.57 5.70 -23.54
C GLY A 50 8.56 6.16 -22.47
N GLN A 51 9.68 6.74 -22.89
CA GLN A 51 10.59 7.43 -21.98
C GLN A 51 9.84 8.58 -21.30
N CYS A 52 10.02 8.73 -19.99
CA CYS A 52 9.32 9.78 -19.24
C CYS A 52 9.73 11.17 -19.75
N PRO A 53 8.81 12.14 -19.87
CA PRO A 53 9.12 13.49 -20.36
C PRO A 53 10.22 14.20 -19.57
N CYS A 54 10.51 13.77 -18.32
CA CYS A 54 11.67 14.19 -17.53
C CYS A 54 13.01 14.06 -18.30
N ARG A 55 13.11 13.05 -19.19
CA ARG A 55 14.33 12.70 -19.91
C ARG A 55 14.32 13.14 -21.38
N LYS A 56 13.18 13.61 -21.91
CA LYS A 56 13.04 13.99 -23.33
C LYS A 56 13.51 15.43 -23.61
N GLY A 57 14.37 15.98 -22.76
CA GLY A 57 14.84 17.37 -22.83
C GLY A 57 16.00 17.71 -21.89
N GLU A 58 16.81 16.73 -21.46
CA GLU A 58 18.16 17.04 -20.95
C GLU A 58 18.95 17.58 -22.16
N ARG A 59 19.17 18.90 -22.16
CA ARG A 59 20.20 19.56 -22.94
C ARG A 59 21.50 19.53 -22.13
#